data_AF-A0A2E9Z6N0-F1
#
_entry.id   AF-A0A2E9Z6N0-F1
#
_cell.length_a   1.000
_cell.length_b   1.000
_cell.length_c   1.000
_cell.angle_alpha   90.00
_cell.angle_beta   90.00
_cell.angle_gamma   90.00
#
_symmetry.space_group_name_H-M   'P 1'
#
loop_
_entity.id
_entity.type
_entity.pdbx_description
1 polymer ?
#
loop_
_entity_poly.entity_id
_entity_poly.type
_entity_poly.pdbx_seq_one_letter_code
_entity_poly.pdbx_strand_id
1 'polypeptide(L)'
;MKKNRDFEFKKARIEIFVKAEYAKKFRRSARISIRKRQKFMDEMTRKIGKKFGKDVLCLVDFSKGGFTTLVSPAHTESTDLGKLYNSFTHPQVCYTSHCIDRFSQRTENEENCIIKLDAYMNDALLTFGENEGHLACPTGVFAYGVDGGRLIVKTYINFELLSEEQILKFYGPGTATMLPEECLAEDESQTDFMLCEEYSDQPDKPQD
;
A
#
# COMPACT_ATOMS: atom_id res chain seq x y z
N MET A 1 18.08 18.81 13.60
CA MET A 1 18.13 17.67 14.55
C MET A 1 16.98 17.64 15.56
N LYS A 2 16.67 18.70 16.34
CA LYS A 2 15.56 18.66 17.34
C LYS A 2 14.18 18.31 16.76
N LYS A 3 13.75 18.95 15.67
CA LYS A 3 12.47 18.66 14.99
C LYS A 3 12.30 17.18 14.58
N ASN A 4 13.39 16.55 14.12
CA ASN A 4 13.38 15.14 13.73
C ASN A 4 13.27 14.22 14.97
N ARG A 5 13.91 14.61 16.09
CA ARG A 5 13.82 13.88 17.35
C ARG A 5 12.41 13.94 17.97
N ASP A 6 11.75 15.09 17.88
CA ASP A 6 10.36 15.26 18.35
C ASP A 6 9.37 14.48 17.48
N PHE A 7 9.63 14.43 16.16
CA PHE A 7 8.88 13.61 15.21
C PHE A 7 8.98 12.11 15.52
N GLU A 8 10.21 11.58 15.63
CA GLU A 8 10.43 10.18 15.97
C GLU A 8 9.85 9.82 17.34
N PHE A 9 9.91 10.74 18.31
CA PHE A 9 9.27 10.55 19.60
C PHE A 9 7.74 10.51 19.51
N LYS A 10 7.12 11.40 18.72
CA LYS A 10 5.67 11.37 18.44
C LYS A 10 5.29 10.03 17.79
N LYS A 11 6.05 9.61 16.78
CA LYS A 11 5.89 8.34 16.06
C LYS A 11 5.91 7.14 17.00
N ALA A 12 6.96 7.01 17.80
CA ALA A 12 7.10 5.91 18.76
C ALA A 12 5.96 5.88 19.80
N ARG A 13 5.51 7.05 20.28
CA ARG A 13 4.37 7.13 21.21
C ARG A 13 3.06 6.66 20.58
N ILE A 14 2.84 6.97 19.30
CA ILE A 14 1.67 6.51 18.56
C ILE A 14 1.73 4.99 18.40
N GLU A 15 2.88 4.45 17.97
CA GLU A 15 3.04 3.01 17.78
C GLU A 15 2.86 2.21 19.09
N ILE A 16 3.39 2.71 20.22
CA ILE A 16 3.14 2.13 21.55
C ILE A 16 1.64 2.14 21.87
N PHE A 17 0.95 3.24 21.59
CA PHE A 17 -0.48 3.35 21.81
C PHE A 17 -1.29 2.37 20.95
N VAL A 18 -0.98 2.30 19.65
CA VAL A 18 -1.65 1.37 18.71
C VAL A 18 -1.40 -0.07 19.14
N LYS A 19 -0.16 -0.42 19.51
CA LYS A 19 0.20 -1.74 20.02
C LYS A 19 -0.60 -2.13 21.26
N ALA A 20 -0.80 -1.21 22.20
CA ALA A 20 -1.61 -1.46 23.38
C ALA A 20 -3.10 -1.67 23.03
N GLU A 21 -3.66 -0.89 22.11
CA GLU A 21 -5.04 -1.05 21.66
C GLU A 21 -5.24 -2.34 20.84
N TYR A 22 -4.27 -2.70 20.02
CA TYR A 22 -4.25 -3.97 19.28
C TYR A 22 -4.29 -5.15 20.23
N ALA A 23 -3.41 -5.17 21.24
CA ALA A 23 -3.32 -6.25 22.23
C ALA A 23 -4.61 -6.42 23.07
N LYS A 24 -5.38 -5.34 23.29
CA LYS A 24 -6.69 -5.42 23.95
C LYS A 24 -7.73 -6.13 23.10
N LYS A 25 -7.70 -5.94 21.78
CA LYS A 25 -8.74 -6.42 20.86
C LYS A 25 -8.43 -7.79 20.28
N PHE A 26 -7.17 -8.03 19.94
CA PHE A 26 -6.72 -9.25 19.29
C PHE A 26 -5.84 -10.05 20.26
N ARG A 27 -6.40 -11.15 20.78
CA ARG A 27 -5.63 -12.16 21.54
C ARG A 27 -4.82 -13.00 20.54
N ARG A 28 -3.61 -13.44 20.92
CA ARG A 28 -2.62 -14.02 19.98
C ARG A 28 -3.13 -15.23 19.19
N SER A 29 -2.62 -15.35 17.96
CA SER A 29 -2.58 -16.52 17.03
C SER A 29 -3.83 -16.90 16.22
N ALA A 30 -4.74 -15.95 15.93
CA ALA A 30 -5.80 -16.20 14.95
C ALA A 30 -5.71 -15.24 13.77
N ARG A 31 -5.92 -15.76 12.55
CA ARG A 31 -6.06 -14.93 11.34
C ARG A 31 -7.19 -13.92 11.54
N ILE A 32 -6.88 -12.64 11.40
CA ILE A 32 -7.84 -11.55 11.57
C ILE A 32 -8.53 -11.31 10.23
N SER A 33 -9.86 -11.48 10.18
CA SER A 33 -10.64 -11.23 8.97
C SER A 33 -10.65 -9.74 8.60
N ILE A 34 -10.77 -9.45 7.30
CA ILE A 34 -10.82 -8.08 6.75
C ILE A 34 -11.84 -7.21 7.50
N ARG A 35 -13.05 -7.71 7.75
CA ARG A 35 -14.08 -6.99 8.53
C ARG A 35 -13.62 -6.58 9.93
N LYS A 36 -12.83 -7.44 10.60
CA LYS A 36 -12.28 -7.12 11.93
C LYS A 36 -11.14 -6.10 11.83
N ARG A 37 -10.32 -6.17 10.78
CA ARG A 37 -9.28 -5.18 10.48
C ARG A 37 -9.89 -3.81 10.23
N GLN A 38 -10.87 -3.71 9.33
CA GLN A 38 -11.59 -2.47 9.04
C GLN A 38 -12.15 -1.83 10.30
N LYS A 39 -12.92 -2.59 11.09
CA LYS A 39 -13.50 -2.08 12.35
C LYS A 39 -12.42 -1.60 13.33
N PHE A 40 -11.28 -2.26 13.39
CA PHE A 40 -10.16 -1.81 14.22
C PHE A 40 -9.54 -0.52 13.68
N MET A 41 -9.28 -0.44 12.37
CA MET A 41 -8.73 0.76 11.74
C MET A 41 -9.66 1.97 11.90
N ASP A 42 -10.97 1.82 11.70
CA ASP A 42 -11.95 2.90 11.93
C ASP A 42 -11.96 3.43 13.37
N GLU A 43 -11.83 2.53 14.35
CA GLU A 43 -11.72 2.88 15.77
C GLU A 43 -10.38 3.56 16.05
N MET A 44 -9.29 3.05 15.49
CA MET A 44 -7.94 3.58 15.70
C MET A 44 -7.75 4.95 15.06
N THR A 45 -8.20 5.16 13.82
CA THR A 45 -8.17 6.45 13.14
C THR A 45 -8.89 7.52 13.96
N ARG A 46 -10.05 7.21 14.55
CA ARG A 46 -10.75 8.13 15.46
C ARG A 46 -9.99 8.40 16.76
N LYS A 47 -9.40 7.37 17.38
CA LYS A 47 -8.61 7.52 18.62
C LYS A 47 -7.33 8.33 18.39
N ILE A 48 -6.62 8.04 17.31
CA ILE A 48 -5.39 8.72 16.90
C ILE A 48 -5.72 10.17 16.55
N GLY A 49 -6.74 10.40 15.72
CA GLY A 49 -7.19 11.75 15.35
C GLY A 49 -7.48 12.63 16.56
N LYS A 50 -8.12 12.08 17.61
CA LYS A 50 -8.40 12.80 18.86
C LYS A 50 -7.17 13.06 19.72
N LYS A 51 -6.20 12.14 19.74
CA LYS A 51 -5.08 12.17 20.70
C LYS A 51 -3.79 12.77 20.12
N PHE A 52 -3.56 12.61 18.83
CA PHE A 52 -2.29 12.95 18.15
C PHE A 52 -2.47 13.86 16.94
N GLY A 53 -3.72 14.09 16.51
CA GLY A 53 -4.07 14.94 15.37
C GLY A 53 -4.53 14.15 14.14
N LYS A 54 -5.29 14.82 13.26
CA LYS A 54 -5.80 14.24 12.00
C LYS A 54 -4.73 14.12 10.91
N ASP A 55 -3.57 14.72 11.17
CA ASP A 55 -2.37 14.69 10.35
C ASP A 55 -1.62 13.36 10.44
N VAL A 56 -2.10 12.41 11.26
CA VAL A 56 -1.49 11.10 11.47
C VAL A 56 -2.34 9.98 10.87
N LEU A 57 -1.68 9.08 10.14
CA LEU A 57 -2.19 7.78 9.72
C LEU A 57 -1.34 6.67 10.33
N CYS A 58 -1.95 5.57 10.76
CA CYS A 58 -1.23 4.41 11.25
C CYS A 58 -1.53 3.22 10.37
N LEU A 59 -0.48 2.54 9.92
CA LEU A 59 -0.54 1.28 9.21
C LEU A 59 -0.27 0.15 10.20
N VAL A 60 -0.99 -0.95 10.03
CA VAL A 60 -0.93 -2.09 10.93
C VAL A 60 -0.69 -3.34 10.10
N ASP A 61 0.45 -3.97 10.33
CA ASP A 61 0.71 -5.32 9.84
C ASP A 61 -0.03 -6.29 10.76
N PHE A 62 -1.23 -6.70 10.33
CA PHE A 62 -2.07 -7.62 11.09
C PHE A 62 -1.50 -9.05 11.13
N SER A 63 -0.54 -9.38 10.26
CA SER A 63 0.10 -10.70 10.21
C SER A 63 1.21 -10.83 11.26
N LYS A 64 2.05 -9.80 11.39
CA LYS A 64 3.19 -9.78 12.33
C LYS A 64 2.92 -8.95 13.60
N GLY A 65 1.80 -8.23 13.66
CA GLY A 65 1.53 -7.26 14.72
C GLY A 65 2.50 -6.07 14.69
N GLY A 66 2.95 -5.70 13.48
CA GLY A 66 3.82 -4.56 13.23
C GLY A 66 3.04 -3.26 13.05
N PHE A 67 3.68 -2.12 13.31
CA PHE A 67 3.04 -0.81 13.22
C PHE A 67 3.95 0.16 12.49
N THR A 68 3.37 0.99 11.63
CA THR A 68 4.08 2.07 10.95
C THR A 68 3.25 3.33 11.00
N THR A 69 3.80 4.39 11.58
CA THR A 69 3.11 5.68 11.66
C THR A 69 3.56 6.61 10.53
N LEU A 70 2.57 7.18 9.83
CA LEU A 70 2.72 8.18 8.80
C LEU A 70 2.16 9.52 9.29
N VAL A 71 2.82 10.62 8.96
CA VAL A 71 2.48 11.96 9.44
C VAL A 71 2.63 12.95 8.29
N SER A 72 1.60 13.78 8.09
CA SER A 72 1.57 14.89 7.15
C SER A 72 1.69 16.22 7.93
N PRO A 73 2.15 17.33 7.36
CA PRO A 73 2.72 17.51 6.02
C PRO A 73 4.16 16.99 5.93
N ALA A 74 4.53 16.45 4.77
CA ALA A 74 5.91 16.13 4.42
C ALA A 74 6.45 17.13 3.41
N HIS A 75 7.78 17.32 3.42
CA HIS A 75 8.46 18.29 2.55
C HIS A 75 8.76 17.76 1.14
N THR A 76 8.52 16.47 0.86
CA THR A 76 8.74 15.89 -0.48
C THR A 76 7.65 16.39 -1.44
N GLU A 77 8.02 17.02 -2.55
CA GLU A 77 7.05 17.54 -3.53
C GLU A 77 7.04 16.74 -4.85
N SER A 78 8.10 15.97 -5.12
CA SER A 78 8.28 15.19 -6.34
C SER A 78 9.15 13.97 -6.08
N THR A 79 9.02 12.97 -6.95
CA THR A 79 9.85 11.76 -7.01
C THR A 79 10.46 11.63 -8.41
N ASP A 80 11.28 10.60 -8.61
CA ASP A 80 11.75 10.13 -9.93
C ASP A 80 10.59 9.74 -10.87
N LEU A 81 9.44 9.35 -10.30
CA LEU A 81 8.19 9.06 -11.01
C LEU A 81 7.29 10.30 -11.21
N GLY A 82 7.84 11.49 -10.99
CA GLY A 82 7.19 12.78 -11.24
C GLY A 82 6.53 13.40 -10.02
N LYS A 83 5.57 14.29 -10.27
CA LYS A 83 4.94 15.15 -9.24
C LYS A 83 4.07 14.34 -8.30
N LEU A 84 3.94 14.81 -7.05
CA LEU A 84 3.07 14.19 -6.06
C LEU A 84 1.71 14.90 -5.98
N TYR A 85 0.66 14.10 -6.05
CA TYR A 85 -0.73 14.53 -5.89
C TYR A 85 -1.28 13.92 -4.61
N ASN A 86 -1.85 14.74 -3.74
CA ASN A 86 -2.37 14.26 -2.46
C ASN A 86 -3.69 13.50 -2.66
N SER A 87 -3.87 12.44 -1.89
CA SER A 87 -5.18 11.82 -1.68
C SER A 87 -6.15 12.83 -1.05
N PHE A 88 -7.42 12.77 -1.45
CA PHE A 88 -8.49 13.56 -0.85
C PHE A 88 -8.95 12.95 0.48
N THR A 89 -8.83 11.64 0.62
CA THR A 89 -9.29 10.88 1.78
C THR A 89 -8.24 10.77 2.87
N HIS A 90 -6.97 10.58 2.48
CA HIS A 90 -5.86 10.34 3.40
C HIS A 90 -4.73 11.35 3.18
N PRO A 91 -4.60 12.41 4.00
CA PRO A 91 -3.57 13.44 3.83
C PRO A 91 -2.11 12.95 3.86
N GLN A 92 -1.89 11.70 4.29
CA GLN A 92 -0.60 11.02 4.38
C GLN A 92 -0.31 10.13 3.16
N VAL A 93 -1.25 10.00 2.22
CA VAL A 93 -1.11 9.23 0.98
C VAL A 93 -0.99 10.19 -0.19
N CYS A 94 -0.02 9.94 -1.05
CA CYS A 94 0.19 10.67 -2.29
C CYS A 94 0.32 9.71 -3.47
N TYR A 95 -0.16 10.13 -4.63
CA TYR A 95 0.00 9.44 -5.90
C TYR A 95 1.03 10.20 -6.74
N THR A 96 1.91 9.47 -7.40
CA THR A 96 2.80 10.06 -8.42
C THR A 96 2.00 10.41 -9.68
N SER A 97 2.44 11.39 -10.46
CA SER A 97 1.87 11.65 -11.80
C SER A 97 1.87 10.38 -12.65
N HIS A 98 2.96 9.62 -12.61
CA HIS A 98 3.07 8.34 -13.31
C HIS A 98 1.90 7.39 -12.96
N CYS A 99 1.58 7.23 -11.68
CA CYS A 99 0.46 6.40 -11.23
C CYS A 99 -0.88 6.88 -11.80
N ILE A 100 -1.13 8.19 -11.76
CA ILE A 100 -2.39 8.78 -12.21
C ILE A 100 -2.53 8.66 -13.72
N ASP A 101 -1.47 8.98 -14.47
CA ASP A 101 -1.47 8.97 -15.92
C ASP A 101 -1.71 7.55 -16.46
N ARG A 102 -1.01 6.54 -15.90
CA ARG A 102 -1.22 5.13 -16.28
C ARG A 102 -2.62 4.65 -15.94
N PHE A 103 -3.15 5.02 -14.77
CA PHE A 103 -4.50 4.63 -14.39
C PHE A 103 -5.56 5.23 -15.33
N SER A 104 -5.42 6.51 -15.69
CA SER A 104 -6.33 7.19 -16.61
C SER A 104 -6.33 6.54 -17.99
N GLN A 105 -5.13 6.27 -18.54
CA GLN A 105 -4.97 5.64 -19.85
C GLN A 105 -5.62 4.26 -19.93
N ARG A 106 -5.53 3.46 -18.87
CA ARG A 106 -6.06 2.09 -18.83
C ARG A 106 -7.54 1.98 -18.56
N THR A 107 -8.07 2.93 -17.82
CA THR A 107 -9.50 2.95 -17.50
C THR A 107 -10.30 3.74 -18.52
N GLU A 108 -9.65 4.23 -19.58
CA GLU A 108 -10.20 5.13 -20.61
C GLU A 108 -11.02 6.26 -19.97
N ASN A 109 -10.53 6.77 -18.84
CA ASN A 109 -11.30 7.61 -17.95
C ASN A 109 -10.63 8.97 -17.77
N GLU A 110 -11.34 10.01 -18.20
CA GLU A 110 -10.94 11.41 -18.05
C GLU A 110 -11.42 12.03 -16.72
N GLU A 111 -12.20 11.29 -15.92
CA GLU A 111 -12.61 11.75 -14.58
C GLU A 111 -11.42 11.84 -13.62
N ASN A 112 -11.66 12.47 -12.46
CA ASN A 112 -10.65 12.62 -11.42
C ASN A 112 -10.22 11.25 -10.85
N CYS A 113 -9.15 10.72 -11.43
CA CYS A 113 -8.58 9.41 -11.14
C CYS A 113 -8.22 9.22 -9.66
N ILE A 114 -7.86 10.30 -8.96
CA ILE A 114 -7.54 10.27 -7.52
C ILE A 114 -8.75 9.83 -6.69
N ILE A 115 -9.97 10.23 -7.07
CA ILE A 115 -11.19 9.83 -6.35
C ILE A 115 -11.40 8.31 -6.44
N LYS A 116 -11.19 7.72 -7.63
CA LYS A 116 -11.30 6.28 -7.82
C LYS A 116 -10.20 5.52 -7.08
N LEU A 117 -8.95 5.99 -7.18
CA LEU A 117 -7.82 5.41 -6.46
C LEU A 117 -8.03 5.47 -4.93
N ASP A 118 -8.56 6.58 -4.41
CA ASP A 118 -8.90 6.73 -2.99
C ASP A 118 -9.96 5.73 -2.51
N ALA A 119 -10.96 5.44 -3.35
CA ALA A 119 -11.98 4.45 -3.03
C ALA A 119 -11.36 3.06 -2.82
N TYR A 120 -10.43 2.66 -3.68
CA TYR A 120 -9.71 1.39 -3.60
C TYR A 120 -8.68 1.37 -2.46
N MET A 121 -8.04 2.51 -2.18
CA MET A 121 -7.00 2.65 -1.16
C MET A 121 -7.50 2.26 0.24
N ASN A 122 -8.77 2.54 0.56
CA ASN A 122 -9.33 2.20 1.87
C ASN A 122 -9.23 0.70 2.20
N ASP A 123 -9.53 -0.15 1.22
CA ASP A 123 -9.41 -1.60 1.36
C ASP A 123 -7.94 -2.03 1.31
N ALA A 124 -7.15 -1.41 0.43
CA ALA A 124 -5.74 -1.72 0.23
C ALA A 124 -4.91 -1.52 1.52
N LEU A 125 -5.18 -0.45 2.29
CA LEU A 125 -4.48 -0.19 3.56
C LEU A 125 -4.63 -1.33 4.59
N LEU A 126 -5.65 -2.19 4.47
CA LEU A 126 -5.87 -3.32 5.37
C LEU A 126 -4.93 -4.51 5.09
N THR A 127 -4.26 -4.54 3.94
CA THR A 127 -3.29 -5.57 3.55
C THR A 127 -1.85 -5.13 3.79
N PHE A 128 -1.64 -3.98 4.45
CA PHE A 128 -0.31 -3.52 4.79
C PHE A 128 0.46 -4.59 5.57
N GLY A 129 1.71 -4.84 5.16
CA GLY A 129 2.59 -5.85 5.76
C GLY A 129 2.35 -7.28 5.29
N GLU A 130 1.31 -7.56 4.49
CA GLU A 130 1.12 -8.88 3.88
C GLU A 130 2.10 -9.11 2.72
N ASN A 131 2.30 -8.09 1.89
CA ASN A 131 3.27 -8.10 0.80
C ASN A 131 4.12 -6.83 0.88
N GLU A 132 5.44 -6.98 0.98
CA GLU A 132 6.33 -5.83 1.10
C GLU A 132 6.25 -4.95 -0.17
N GLY A 133 6.10 -3.63 0.04
CA GLY A 133 5.96 -2.65 -1.04
C GLY A 133 4.63 -2.69 -1.80
N HIS A 134 3.69 -3.56 -1.43
CA HIS A 134 2.44 -3.75 -2.16
C HIS A 134 1.20 -3.76 -1.25
N LEU A 135 0.13 -3.10 -1.70
CA LEU A 135 -1.18 -3.15 -1.05
C LEU A 135 -2.20 -3.71 -2.05
N ALA A 136 -2.89 -4.77 -1.67
CA ALA A 136 -3.87 -5.43 -2.53
C ALA A 136 -5.29 -5.01 -2.11
N CYS A 137 -6.13 -4.71 -3.09
CA CYS A 137 -7.56 -4.54 -2.93
C CYS A 137 -8.31 -5.46 -3.91
N PRO A 138 -9.64 -5.61 -3.80
CA PRO A 138 -10.39 -6.47 -4.71
C PRO A 138 -10.26 -6.11 -6.20
N THR A 139 -9.95 -4.85 -6.51
CA THR A 139 -9.88 -4.33 -7.87
C THR A 139 -8.47 -4.32 -8.47
N GLY A 140 -7.44 -4.58 -7.66
CA GLY A 140 -6.06 -4.49 -8.12
C GLY A 140 -5.03 -4.34 -6.99
N VAL A 141 -3.81 -3.96 -7.38
CA VAL A 141 -2.65 -3.86 -6.49
C VAL A 141 -1.97 -2.52 -6.64
N PHE A 142 -1.70 -1.87 -5.51
CA PHE A 142 -0.89 -0.66 -5.42
C PHE A 142 0.56 -1.02 -5.10
N ALA A 143 1.51 -0.47 -5.87
CA ALA A 143 2.92 -0.47 -5.46
C ALA A 143 3.24 0.85 -4.75
N TYR A 144 3.92 0.78 -3.61
CA TYR A 144 4.18 1.95 -2.78
C TYR A 144 5.61 1.99 -2.21
N GLY A 145 6.02 3.19 -1.81
CA GLY A 145 7.14 3.41 -0.90
C GLY A 145 6.72 4.28 0.28
N VAL A 146 7.49 4.25 1.37
CA VAL A 146 7.33 5.20 2.48
C VAL A 146 8.47 6.19 2.40
N ASP A 147 8.15 7.47 2.16
CA ASP A 147 9.14 8.55 2.12
C ASP A 147 8.62 9.78 2.86
N GLY A 148 9.52 10.45 3.58
CA GLY A 148 9.21 11.68 4.31
C GLY A 148 8.06 11.55 5.33
N GLY A 149 7.73 10.33 5.78
CA GLY A 149 6.59 10.07 6.66
C GLY A 149 5.24 9.94 5.95
N ARG A 150 5.21 9.80 4.62
CA ARG A 150 4.00 9.55 3.82
C ARG A 150 4.10 8.23 3.05
N LEU A 151 2.93 7.71 2.67
CA LEU A 151 2.80 6.64 1.70
C LEU A 151 2.80 7.24 0.30
N ILE A 152 3.80 6.92 -0.52
CA ILE A 152 3.86 7.35 -1.91
C ILE A 152 3.50 6.16 -2.80
N VAL A 153 2.36 6.27 -3.47
CA VAL A 153 1.89 5.31 -4.46
C VAL A 153 2.59 5.56 -5.78
N LYS A 154 3.35 4.56 -6.22
CA LYS A 154 4.16 4.60 -7.43
C LYS A 154 3.37 4.19 -8.66
N THR A 155 2.54 3.15 -8.53
CA THR A 155 1.65 2.68 -9.59
C THR A 155 0.46 1.90 -9.00
N TYR A 156 -0.56 1.69 -9.83
CA TYR A 156 -1.69 0.81 -9.57
C TYR A 156 -1.92 -0.10 -10.76
N ILE A 157 -2.10 -1.38 -10.50
CA ILE A 157 -2.36 -2.42 -11.51
C ILE A 157 -3.76 -2.96 -11.30
N ASN A 158 -4.57 -2.95 -12.36
CA ASN A 158 -5.88 -3.57 -12.36
C ASN A 158 -5.73 -5.08 -12.14
N PHE A 159 -6.68 -5.68 -11.43
CA PHE A 159 -6.69 -7.11 -11.18
C PHE A 159 -6.55 -7.95 -12.47
N GLU A 160 -7.22 -7.53 -13.54
CA GLU A 160 -7.22 -8.18 -14.87
C GLU A 160 -5.84 -8.16 -15.57
N LEU A 161 -4.91 -7.34 -15.10
CA LEU A 161 -3.56 -7.20 -15.67
C LEU A 161 -2.50 -7.92 -14.84
N LEU A 162 -2.91 -8.69 -13.82
CA LEU A 162 -2.01 -9.47 -12.99
C LEU A 162 -1.73 -10.83 -13.64
N SER A 163 -0.48 -11.27 -13.59
CA SER A 163 -0.13 -12.65 -13.95
C SER A 163 -0.67 -13.64 -12.92
N GLU A 164 -0.76 -14.92 -13.29
CA GLU A 164 -1.15 -15.99 -12.37
C GLU A 164 -0.27 -16.00 -11.10
N GLU A 165 1.04 -15.83 -11.25
CA GLU A 165 1.98 -15.75 -10.13
C GLU A 165 1.68 -14.57 -9.19
N GLN A 166 1.35 -13.41 -9.75
CA GLN A 166 0.95 -12.23 -8.98
C GLN A 166 -0.37 -12.47 -8.25
N ILE A 167 -1.35 -13.11 -8.91
CA ILE A 167 -2.63 -13.44 -8.28
C ILE A 167 -2.43 -14.42 -7.13
N LEU A 168 -1.61 -15.45 -7.33
CA LEU A 168 -1.21 -16.41 -6.29
C LEU A 168 -0.52 -15.71 -5.11
N LYS A 169 0.40 -14.79 -5.39
CA LYS A 169 1.12 -14.02 -4.36
C LYS A 169 0.18 -13.11 -3.55
N PHE A 170 -0.64 -12.31 -4.22
CA PHE A 170 -1.41 -11.24 -3.58
C PHE A 170 -2.75 -11.71 -3.01
N TYR A 171 -3.41 -12.69 -3.64
CA TYR A 171 -4.76 -13.13 -3.29
C TYR A 171 -4.84 -14.60 -2.86
N GLY A 172 -3.74 -15.34 -3.00
CA GLY A 172 -3.65 -16.74 -2.62
C GLY A 172 -4.26 -17.71 -3.63
N PRO A 173 -4.03 -19.02 -3.43
CA PRO A 173 -4.37 -20.07 -4.39
C PRO A 173 -5.86 -20.19 -4.67
N GLY A 174 -6.72 -19.94 -3.67
CA GLY A 174 -8.17 -20.03 -3.86
C GLY A 174 -8.74 -18.99 -4.84
N THR A 175 -8.03 -17.88 -5.07
CA THR A 175 -8.45 -16.84 -6.02
C THR A 175 -7.99 -17.18 -7.43
N ALA A 176 -6.75 -17.65 -7.59
CA ALA A 176 -6.20 -18.07 -8.89
C ALA A 176 -7.03 -19.20 -9.52
N THR A 177 -7.43 -20.21 -8.74
CA THR A 177 -8.19 -21.37 -9.25
C THR A 177 -9.64 -21.07 -9.66
N MET A 178 -10.17 -19.88 -9.34
CA MET A 178 -11.54 -19.48 -9.64
C MET A 178 -11.64 -18.59 -10.89
N LEU A 179 -10.51 -18.18 -11.47
CA LEU A 179 -10.48 -17.33 -12.64
C LEU A 179 -10.46 -18.16 -13.93
N PRO A 180 -11.25 -17.78 -14.95
CA PRO A 180 -11.06 -18.29 -16.30
C PRO A 180 -9.64 -17.99 -16.80
N GLU A 181 -9.03 -18.89 -17.58
CA GLU A 181 -7.69 -18.70 -18.17
C GLU A 181 -7.59 -17.39 -18.97
N GLU A 182 -8.70 -16.95 -19.57
CA GLU A 182 -8.84 -15.70 -20.35
C GLU A 182 -8.65 -14.41 -19.52
N CYS A 183 -8.69 -14.48 -18.19
CA CYS A 183 -8.53 -13.32 -17.29
C CYS A 183 -7.11 -13.18 -16.74
N LEU A 184 -6.19 -14.07 -17.13
CA LEU A 184 -4.80 -14.06 -16.71
C LEU A 184 -3.95 -13.38 -17.78
N ALA A 185 -3.06 -12.48 -17.39
CA ALA A 185 -2.09 -11.94 -18.34
C ALA A 185 -1.19 -13.08 -18.85
N GLU A 186 -1.25 -13.37 -20.15
CA GLU A 186 -0.57 -14.51 -20.78
C GLU A 186 0.98 -14.41 -20.76
N ASP A 187 1.52 -13.21 -20.49
CA ASP A 187 2.96 -12.93 -20.53
C ASP A 187 3.40 -12.02 -19.37
N GLU A 188 4.46 -12.41 -18.66
CA GLU A 188 5.12 -11.60 -17.63
C GLU A 188 5.57 -10.24 -18.16
N SER A 189 5.89 -10.14 -19.46
CA SER A 189 6.28 -8.89 -20.12
C SER A 189 5.14 -7.87 -20.23
N GLN A 190 3.89 -8.31 -20.07
CA GLN A 190 2.71 -7.45 -20.01
C GLN A 190 2.37 -7.00 -18.59
N THR A 191 3.05 -7.55 -17.58
CA THR A 191 2.94 -7.08 -16.21
C THR A 191 3.84 -5.86 -16.00
N ASP A 192 3.33 -4.84 -15.31
CA ASP A 192 4.08 -3.57 -15.13
C ASP A 192 5.30 -3.64 -14.21
N PHE A 193 5.45 -4.73 -13.48
CA PHE A 193 6.64 -5.00 -12.69
C PHE A 193 6.86 -6.50 -12.57
N MET A 194 8.12 -6.89 -12.73
CA MET A 194 8.56 -8.24 -12.40
C MET A 194 8.66 -8.37 -10.89
N LEU A 195 8.16 -9.48 -10.34
CA LEU A 195 8.32 -9.86 -8.94
C LEU A 195 9.75 -10.39 -8.66
N CYS A 196 10.79 -9.74 -9.19
CA CYS A 196 12.17 -10.16 -8.92
C CYS A 196 12.77 -9.30 -7.81
N GLU A 197 13.02 -9.94 -6.67
CA GLU A 197 14.08 -9.51 -5.77
C GLU A 197 15.42 -9.63 -6.52
N GLU A 198 16.15 -8.52 -6.54
CA GLU A 198 17.58 -8.43 -6.84
C GLU A 198 18.06 -8.75 -8.26
N TYR A 199 19.04 -7.95 -8.69
CA TYR A 199 19.83 -8.10 -9.89
C TYR A 199 20.25 -9.56 -10.08
N SER A 200 19.79 -10.20 -11.16
CA SER A 200 20.58 -11.28 -11.73
C SER A 200 21.75 -10.64 -12.44
N ASP A 201 22.86 -10.47 -11.71
CA ASP A 201 24.17 -10.35 -12.33
C ASP A 201 24.40 -11.65 -13.13
N GLN A 202 23.97 -11.69 -14.38
CA GLN A 202 24.47 -12.68 -15.31
C GLN A 202 25.87 -12.25 -15.74
N PRO A 203 26.93 -13.03 -15.45
CA PRO A 203 28.21 -12.79 -16.09
C PRO A 203 28.07 -13.15 -17.57
N ASP A 204 28.41 -12.19 -18.45
CA ASP A 204 28.60 -12.42 -19.88
C ASP A 204 29.48 -13.66 -20.09
N LYS A 205 28.93 -14.70 -20.73
CA LYS A 205 29.75 -15.75 -21.32
C LYS A 205 30.25 -15.27 -22.69
N PRO A 206 31.56 -15.34 -22.97
CA PRO A 206 32.07 -15.06 -24.31
C PRO A 206 31.51 -16.10 -25.29
N GLN A 207 31.01 -15.64 -26.43
CA GLN A 207 30.71 -16.49 -27.57
C GLN A 207 32.03 -16.90 -28.22
N ASP A 208 32.22 -18.21 -28.40
CA ASP A 208 33.25 -18.81 -29.28
C ASP A 208 32.95 -18.50 -30.75
#